data_AF-A0A521IEF1-F1
#
_entry.id   AF-A0A521IEF1-F1
#
_cell.length_a   1.000
_cell.length_b   1.000
_cell.length_c   1.000
_cell.angle_alpha   90.00
_cell.angle_beta   90.00
_cell.angle_gamma   90.00
#
_symmetry.space_group_name_H-M   'P 1'
#
loop_
_entity.id
_entity.type
_entity.pdbx_description
1 polymer ?
#
loop_
_entity_poly.entity_id
_entity_poly.type
_entity_poly.pdbx_seq_one_letter_code
_entity_poly.pdbx_strand_id
1 'polypeptide(L)'
;MKLVPTFCILFFSLCFAACVPAVGSVSPLPTAPTTLAEYRAALYGSDDAARLAAIAQLEQARSPEAVTLLGIFFTESKVTGRLEAASALLRINTSQAKHYFRTAMTDAKLTARRQVAMQALEANGEASYPLLEELLRDADETVRLNTIQVIRFIGTAQARTLLESALHDASPAVRQAAVAALQGMSVVNTPPP
;
A
#
# COMPACT_ATOMS: atom_id res chain seq x y z
N MET A 1 6.59 39.17 42.23
CA MET A 1 6.83 38.90 43.66
C MET A 1 5.59 38.22 44.22
N LYS A 2 5.73 36.95 44.68
CA LYS A 2 4.92 36.16 45.64
C LYS A 2 3.39 36.44 45.70
N LEU A 3 2.48 35.48 45.57
CA LEU A 3 2.30 34.30 46.43
C LEU A 3 1.35 33.30 45.73
N VAL A 4 1.63 32.01 45.90
CA VAL A 4 0.71 30.89 45.66
C VAL A 4 -0.15 30.69 46.92
N PRO A 5 -1.37 30.14 46.81
CA PRO A 5 -1.74 29.12 47.79
C PRO A 5 -2.32 27.86 47.14
N THR A 6 -1.62 26.77 47.41
CA THR A 6 -2.07 25.44 47.82
C THR A 6 -3.58 25.31 48.08
N PHE A 7 -4.25 24.40 47.37
CA PHE A 7 -5.42 23.69 47.91
C PHE A 7 -5.37 22.22 47.51
N CYS A 8 -5.17 21.39 48.53
CA CYS A 8 -5.24 19.94 48.49
C CYS A 8 -6.42 19.57 49.38
N ILE A 9 -7.55 19.13 48.82
CA ILE A 9 -8.60 18.41 49.55
C ILE A 9 -9.18 17.34 48.62
N LEU A 10 -9.19 16.12 49.14
CA LEU A 10 -9.64 14.87 48.55
C LEU A 10 -11.18 14.70 48.61
N PHE A 11 -11.65 13.73 47.81
CA PHE A 11 -12.88 12.92 47.94
C PHE A 11 -14.23 13.61 47.73
N PHE A 12 -14.91 13.27 46.62
CA PHE A 12 -16.31 12.83 46.71
C PHE A 12 -16.65 11.82 45.60
N SER A 13 -17.37 10.81 46.04
CA SER A 13 -17.82 9.63 45.32
C SER A 13 -19.13 9.91 44.56
N LEU A 14 -19.47 8.98 43.66
CA LEU A 14 -20.80 8.64 43.12
C LEU A 14 -21.30 9.30 41.82
N CYS A 15 -21.38 8.42 40.81
CA CYS A 15 -22.55 8.10 39.98
C CYS A 15 -23.32 9.24 39.31
N PHE A 16 -23.24 9.28 37.98
CA PHE A 16 -24.44 9.37 37.15
C PHE A 16 -24.36 8.39 35.98
N ALA A 17 -25.37 7.53 35.91
CA ALA A 17 -25.60 6.51 34.91
C ALA A 17 -26.45 7.05 33.75
N ALA A 18 -26.56 6.21 32.71
CA ALA A 18 -27.42 6.27 31.52
C ALA A 18 -26.79 7.02 30.33
N CYS A 19 -26.77 6.51 29.09
CA CYS A 19 -27.50 5.41 28.48
C CYS A 19 -26.74 5.03 27.19
N VAL A 20 -26.24 3.79 27.06
CA VAL A 20 -25.79 3.25 25.76
C VAL A 20 -26.60 1.98 25.53
N PRO A 21 -27.34 1.87 24.42
CA PRO A 21 -28.22 0.74 24.20
C PRO A 21 -27.41 -0.51 23.83
N ALA A 22 -27.85 -1.62 24.42
CA ALA A 22 -27.76 -3.01 23.99
C ALA A 22 -26.61 -3.39 23.04
N VAL A 23 -25.59 -3.97 23.67
CA VAL A 23 -24.59 -4.90 23.13
C VAL A 23 -25.16 -5.80 22.03
N GLY A 24 -24.86 -5.47 20.77
CA GLY A 24 -24.60 -6.50 19.77
C GLY A 24 -23.30 -7.19 20.20
N SER A 25 -23.30 -8.52 20.23
CA SER A 25 -22.13 -9.32 20.58
C SER A 25 -20.95 -8.91 19.72
N VAL A 26 -20.06 -8.08 20.26
CA VAL A 26 -18.72 -7.89 19.71
C VAL A 26 -18.04 -9.23 19.94
N SER A 27 -18.03 -10.08 18.92
CA SER A 27 -17.18 -11.26 18.91
C SER A 27 -15.79 -10.82 19.38
N PRO A 28 -15.16 -11.55 20.31
CA PRO A 28 -13.79 -11.22 20.71
C PRO A 28 -12.96 -11.10 19.42
N LEU A 29 -12.21 -10.00 19.30
CA LEU A 29 -11.22 -9.85 18.23
C LEU A 29 -10.46 -11.18 18.13
N PRO A 30 -10.34 -11.79 16.93
CA PRO A 30 -9.60 -13.04 16.79
C PRO A 30 -8.23 -12.83 17.44
N THR A 31 -7.85 -13.74 18.33
CA THR A 31 -6.58 -13.67 19.04
C THR A 31 -5.46 -13.49 18.01
N ALA A 32 -4.69 -12.41 18.16
CA ALA A 32 -3.65 -12.03 17.21
C ALA A 32 -2.69 -13.21 16.96
N PRO A 33 -2.41 -13.60 15.70
CA PRO A 33 -1.36 -14.57 15.41
C PRO A 33 -0.03 -14.13 16.03
N THR A 34 0.58 -15.05 16.78
CA THR A 34 1.86 -14.88 17.47
C THR A 34 2.97 -15.73 16.87
N THR A 35 2.61 -16.81 16.15
CA THR A 35 3.56 -17.71 15.49
C THR A 35 3.46 -17.63 13.96
N LEU A 36 4.53 -18.01 13.26
CA LEU A 36 4.52 -18.08 11.79
C LEU A 36 3.43 -19.02 11.25
N ALA A 37 3.14 -20.11 11.96
CA ALA A 37 2.08 -21.04 11.59
C ALA A 37 0.70 -20.39 11.68
N GLU A 38 0.44 -19.62 12.75
CA GLU A 38 -0.80 -18.86 12.93
C GLU A 38 -0.94 -17.76 11.88
N TYR A 39 0.13 -17.03 11.55
CA TYR A 39 0.10 -16.04 10.47
C TYR A 39 -0.22 -16.70 9.12
N ARG A 40 0.35 -17.86 8.81
CA ARG A 40 0.01 -18.59 7.57
C ARG A 40 -1.44 -19.06 7.59
N ALA A 41 -1.92 -19.61 8.71
CA ALA A 41 -3.31 -20.03 8.84
C ALA A 41 -4.28 -18.85 8.66
N ALA A 42 -3.98 -17.69 9.25
CA ALA A 42 -4.80 -16.49 9.11
C ALA A 42 -4.74 -15.90 7.69
N LEU A 43 -3.55 -15.82 7.08
CA LEU A 43 -3.39 -15.27 5.73
C LEU A 43 -4.06 -16.12 4.65
N TYR A 44 -4.02 -17.45 4.77
CA TYR A 44 -4.53 -18.37 3.74
C TYR A 44 -5.86 -19.05 4.11
N GLY A 45 -6.41 -18.76 5.28
CA GLY A 45 -7.69 -19.29 5.75
C GLY A 45 -8.89 -18.73 4.96
N SER A 46 -10.09 -19.20 5.28
CA SER A 46 -11.34 -18.73 4.65
C SER A 46 -11.91 -17.46 5.29
N ASP A 47 -11.41 -17.06 6.46
CA ASP A 47 -11.90 -15.88 7.19
C ASP A 47 -11.17 -14.61 6.73
N ASP A 48 -11.88 -13.77 6.00
CA ASP A 48 -11.37 -12.50 5.50
C ASP A 48 -11.06 -11.49 6.61
N ALA A 49 -11.81 -11.49 7.72
CA ALA A 49 -11.54 -10.59 8.84
C ALA A 49 -10.25 -10.99 9.56
N ALA A 50 -10.03 -12.28 9.79
CA ALA A 50 -8.78 -12.80 10.34
C ALA A 50 -7.58 -12.50 9.42
N ARG A 51 -7.78 -12.61 8.10
CA ARG A 51 -6.78 -12.29 7.08
C ARG A 51 -6.35 -10.82 7.15
N LEU A 52 -7.31 -9.90 7.15
CA LEU A 52 -7.04 -8.46 7.22
C LEU A 52 -6.40 -8.07 8.55
N ALA A 53 -6.83 -8.68 9.67
CA ALA A 53 -6.20 -8.48 10.96
C ALA A 53 -4.74 -8.93 10.96
N ALA A 54 -4.43 -10.08 10.36
CA ALA A 54 -3.07 -10.57 10.22
C ALA A 54 -2.21 -9.62 9.37
N ILE A 55 -2.73 -9.12 8.23
CA ILE A 55 -2.01 -8.14 7.40
C ILE A 55 -1.70 -6.87 8.20
N ALA A 56 -2.68 -6.34 8.94
CA ALA A 56 -2.50 -5.13 9.74
C ALA A 56 -1.45 -5.32 10.85
N GLN A 57 -1.41 -6.49 11.49
CA GLN A 57 -0.42 -6.80 12.52
C GLN A 57 0.99 -6.94 11.94
N LEU A 58 1.13 -7.62 10.80
CA LEU A 58 2.41 -7.71 10.09
C LEU A 58 2.91 -6.33 9.65
N GLU A 59 2.00 -5.46 9.21
CA GLU A 59 2.33 -4.08 8.88
C GLU A 59 2.83 -3.29 10.09
N GLN A 60 2.20 -3.44 11.25
CA GLN A 60 2.62 -2.77 12.48
C GLN A 60 3.97 -3.31 12.98
N ALA A 61 4.21 -4.62 12.83
CA ALA A 61 5.44 -5.26 13.26
C ALA A 61 6.66 -4.76 12.47
N ARG A 62 6.50 -4.49 11.16
CA ARG A 62 7.56 -3.99 10.25
C ARG A 62 8.86 -4.80 10.24
N SER A 63 8.86 -6.02 10.80
CA SER A 63 10.06 -6.87 10.86
C SER A 63 10.39 -7.44 9.47
N PRO A 64 11.65 -7.83 9.20
CA PRO A 64 12.02 -8.48 7.94
C PRO A 64 11.17 -9.73 7.64
N GLU A 65 10.81 -10.50 8.67
CA GLU A 65 9.94 -11.66 8.55
C GLU A 65 8.52 -11.24 8.17
N ALA A 66 8.00 -10.16 8.75
CA ALA A 66 6.69 -9.63 8.41
C ALA A 66 6.62 -9.13 6.97
N VAL A 67 7.65 -8.41 6.51
CA VAL A 67 7.80 -7.99 5.11
C VAL A 67 7.88 -9.21 4.17
N THR A 68 8.54 -10.28 4.60
CA THR A 68 8.62 -11.53 3.83
C THR A 68 7.26 -12.19 3.67
N LEU A 69 6.50 -12.33 4.77
CA LEU A 69 5.17 -12.93 4.75
C LEU A 69 4.19 -12.13 3.89
N LEU A 70 4.17 -10.80 4.05
CA LEU A 70 3.36 -9.90 3.23
C LEU A 70 3.76 -9.97 1.76
N GLY A 71 5.06 -10.02 1.46
CA GLY A 71 5.60 -10.11 0.12
C GLY A 71 5.19 -11.38 -0.62
N ILE A 72 5.40 -12.54 0.00
CA ILE A 72 4.99 -13.84 -0.55
C ILE A 72 3.46 -13.88 -0.73
N PHE A 73 2.71 -13.39 0.26
CA PHE A 73 1.25 -13.35 0.15
C PHE A 73 0.79 -12.46 -0.99
N PHE A 74 1.36 -11.27 -1.14
CA PHE A 74 1.12 -10.38 -2.27
C PHE A 74 1.45 -11.04 -3.61
N THR A 75 2.59 -11.72 -3.76
CA THR A 75 3.05 -12.22 -5.06
C THR A 75 2.43 -13.56 -5.47
N GLU A 76 2.23 -14.49 -4.53
CA GLU A 76 1.90 -15.90 -4.82
C GLU A 76 0.47 -16.28 -4.47
N SER A 77 -0.20 -15.53 -3.60
CA SER A 77 -1.54 -15.87 -3.16
C SER A 77 -2.56 -15.84 -4.30
N LYS A 78 -3.59 -16.69 -4.16
CA LYS A 78 -4.77 -16.73 -5.04
C LYS A 78 -6.06 -16.33 -4.31
N VAL A 79 -5.98 -16.09 -3.00
CA VAL A 79 -7.11 -15.62 -2.18
C VAL A 79 -7.15 -14.09 -2.19
N THR A 80 -8.27 -13.53 -1.70
CA THR A 80 -8.44 -12.08 -1.46
C THR A 80 -7.40 -11.55 -0.47
N GLY A 81 -7.21 -10.23 -0.37
CA GLY A 81 -6.25 -9.62 0.56
C GLY A 81 -4.89 -9.21 -0.05
N ARG A 82 -4.63 -9.55 -1.32
CA ARG A 82 -3.33 -9.28 -1.96
C ARG A 82 -3.07 -7.78 -2.14
N LEU A 83 -4.11 -7.01 -2.43
CA LEU A 83 -4.01 -5.57 -2.59
C LEU A 83 -3.66 -4.91 -1.25
N GLU A 84 -4.29 -5.37 -0.17
CA GLU A 84 -4.08 -4.90 1.19
C GLU A 84 -2.66 -5.20 1.66
N ALA A 85 -2.15 -6.40 1.36
CA ALA A 85 -0.75 -6.76 1.63
C ALA A 85 0.24 -5.91 0.81
N ALA A 86 -0.05 -5.65 -0.46
CA ALA A 86 0.75 -4.76 -1.29
C ALA A 86 0.76 -3.32 -0.74
N SER A 87 -0.40 -2.78 -0.36
CA SER A 87 -0.51 -1.46 0.25
C SER A 87 0.22 -1.39 1.60
N ALA A 88 0.16 -2.45 2.42
CA ALA A 88 0.95 -2.53 3.64
C ALA A 88 2.45 -2.45 3.35
N LEU A 89 2.95 -3.17 2.34
CA LEU A 89 4.34 -3.11 1.90
C LEU A 89 4.76 -1.70 1.43
N LEU A 90 3.88 -0.96 0.74
CA LEU A 90 4.14 0.44 0.37
C LEU A 90 4.28 1.35 1.60
N ARG A 91 3.46 1.14 2.64
CA ARG A 91 3.55 1.88 3.91
C ARG A 91 4.77 1.49 4.75
N ILE A 92 5.25 0.25 4.62
CA ILE A 92 6.49 -0.22 5.25
C ILE A 92 7.72 0.38 4.55
N ASN A 93 7.71 0.45 3.21
CA ASN A 93 8.70 1.14 2.38
C ASN A 93 10.17 0.72 2.59
N THR A 94 10.42 -0.54 2.95
CA THR A 94 11.79 -1.08 3.06
C THR A 94 12.32 -1.53 1.69
N SER A 95 13.64 -1.65 1.54
CA SER A 95 14.25 -2.17 0.29
C SER A 95 13.72 -3.55 -0.10
N GLN A 96 13.40 -4.40 0.89
CA GLN A 96 12.78 -5.69 0.66
C GLN A 96 11.34 -5.56 0.13
N ALA A 97 10.53 -4.65 0.70
CA ALA A 97 9.20 -4.37 0.19
C ALA A 97 9.24 -3.88 -1.27
N LYS A 98 10.16 -2.94 -1.58
CA LYS A 98 10.39 -2.44 -2.94
C LYS A 98 10.81 -3.55 -3.92
N HIS A 99 11.59 -4.53 -3.46
CA HIS A 99 11.98 -5.69 -4.27
C HIS A 99 10.78 -6.55 -4.70
N TYR A 100 9.78 -6.74 -3.84
CA TYR A 100 8.55 -7.44 -4.23
C TYR A 100 7.77 -6.69 -5.32
N PHE A 101 7.71 -5.35 -5.27
CA PHE A 101 7.11 -4.56 -6.34
C PHE A 101 7.89 -4.70 -7.65
N ARG A 102 9.22 -4.60 -7.59
CA ARG A 102 10.09 -4.75 -8.77
C ARG A 102 9.86 -6.10 -9.46
N THR A 103 9.91 -7.19 -8.70
CA THR A 103 9.70 -8.55 -9.22
C THR A 103 8.28 -8.78 -9.74
N ALA A 104 7.25 -8.17 -9.13
CA ALA A 104 5.89 -8.24 -9.66
C ALA A 104 5.71 -7.47 -10.98
N MET A 105 6.58 -6.50 -11.27
CA MET A 105 6.52 -5.64 -12.45
C MET A 105 7.34 -6.17 -13.64
N THR A 106 8.02 -7.31 -13.53
CA THR A 106 8.84 -7.88 -14.63
C THR A 106 8.01 -8.56 -15.72
N ASP A 107 6.71 -8.81 -15.49
CA ASP A 107 5.88 -9.49 -16.50
C ASP A 107 5.36 -8.54 -17.57
N ALA A 108 5.67 -8.86 -18.83
CA ALA A 108 5.10 -8.14 -19.98
C ALA A 108 3.60 -8.48 -20.19
N LYS A 109 3.17 -9.67 -19.75
CA LYS A 109 1.76 -10.08 -19.76
C LYS A 109 1.06 -9.66 -18.47
N LEU A 110 -0.25 -9.40 -18.55
CA LEU A 110 -1.08 -9.06 -17.38
C LEU A 110 -1.24 -10.28 -16.46
N THR A 111 -0.24 -10.52 -15.62
CA THR A 111 -0.33 -11.51 -14.54
C THR A 111 -1.08 -10.91 -13.35
N ALA A 112 -1.71 -11.77 -12.56
CA ALA A 112 -2.43 -11.33 -11.37
C ALA A 112 -1.51 -10.61 -10.36
N ARG A 113 -0.21 -10.93 -10.31
CA ARG A 113 0.77 -10.22 -9.46
C ARG A 113 1.10 -8.83 -9.97
N ARG A 114 1.32 -8.68 -11.28
CA ARG A 114 1.56 -7.38 -11.89
C ARG A 114 0.36 -6.47 -11.70
N GLN A 115 -0.84 -6.98 -11.96
CA GLN A 115 -2.07 -6.22 -11.82
C GLN A 115 -2.23 -5.67 -10.39
N VAL A 116 -2.06 -6.51 -9.36
CA VAL A 116 -2.15 -6.06 -7.97
C VAL A 116 -1.05 -5.05 -7.63
N ALA A 117 0.17 -5.25 -8.13
CA ALA A 117 1.27 -4.29 -7.92
C ALA A 117 0.94 -2.90 -8.47
N MET A 118 0.48 -2.86 -9.73
CA MET A 118 0.09 -1.63 -10.41
C MET A 118 -1.08 -0.95 -9.70
N GLN A 119 -2.11 -1.71 -9.32
CA GLN A 119 -3.27 -1.20 -8.59
C GLN A 119 -2.88 -0.61 -7.23
N ALA A 120 -1.99 -1.28 -6.49
CA ALA A 120 -1.52 -0.78 -5.20
C ALA A 120 -0.73 0.53 -5.34
N LEU A 121 0.15 0.62 -6.35
CA LEU A 121 0.93 1.82 -6.62
C LEU A 121 0.05 2.99 -7.08
N GLU A 122 -0.94 2.74 -7.94
CA GLU A 122 -1.92 3.72 -8.40
C GLU A 122 -2.79 4.23 -7.24
N ALA A 123 -3.34 3.32 -6.43
CA ALA A 123 -4.17 3.67 -5.27
C ALA A 123 -3.38 4.45 -4.20
N ASN A 124 -2.07 4.21 -4.10
CA ASN A 124 -1.18 4.95 -3.21
C ASN A 124 -0.77 6.33 -3.79
N GLY A 125 -1.09 6.61 -5.07
CA GLY A 125 -1.00 7.93 -5.68
C GLY A 125 0.40 8.54 -5.63
N GLU A 126 0.47 9.81 -5.25
CA GLU A 126 1.74 10.57 -5.22
C GLU A 126 2.74 10.02 -4.19
N ALA A 127 2.28 9.30 -3.16
CA ALA A 127 3.17 8.64 -2.21
C ALA A 127 3.98 7.51 -2.85
N SER A 128 3.60 7.03 -4.03
CA SER A 128 4.34 6.02 -4.81
C SER A 128 5.51 6.60 -5.61
N TYR A 129 5.60 7.91 -5.79
CA TYR A 129 6.60 8.50 -6.69
C TYR A 129 8.06 8.14 -6.38
N PRO A 130 8.52 8.09 -5.11
CA PRO A 130 9.88 7.65 -4.83
C PRO A 130 10.19 6.25 -5.38
N LEU A 131 9.24 5.31 -5.26
CA LEU A 131 9.40 3.96 -5.82
C LEU A 131 9.25 3.96 -7.35
N LEU A 132 8.30 4.71 -7.91
CA LEU A 132 8.12 4.80 -9.36
C LEU A 132 9.34 5.41 -10.05
N GLU A 133 10.00 6.39 -9.43
CA GLU A 133 11.28 6.93 -9.88
C GLU A 133 12.41 5.89 -9.90
N GLU A 134 12.48 5.02 -8.88
CA GLU A 134 13.44 3.91 -8.85
C GLU A 134 13.13 2.86 -9.93
N LEU A 135 11.84 2.60 -10.20
CA LEU A 135 11.41 1.61 -11.19
C LEU A 135 11.56 2.13 -12.64
N LEU A 136 11.47 3.45 -12.88
CA LEU A 136 11.81 4.07 -14.17
C LEU A 136 13.29 3.93 -14.52
N ARG A 137 14.15 3.59 -13.56
CA ARG A 137 15.59 3.38 -13.77
C ARG A 137 15.98 1.90 -13.70
N ASP A 138 14.99 0.99 -13.68
CA ASP A 138 15.24 -0.44 -13.67
C ASP A 138 15.99 -0.88 -14.93
N ALA A 139 16.89 -1.86 -14.78
CA ALA A 139 17.59 -2.46 -15.90
C ALA A 139 16.62 -3.19 -16.85
N ASP A 140 15.54 -3.78 -16.32
CA ASP A 140 14.51 -4.45 -17.10
C ASP A 140 13.57 -3.43 -17.77
N GLU A 141 13.56 -3.44 -19.11
CA GLU A 141 12.68 -2.61 -19.93
C GLU A 141 11.20 -2.80 -19.58
N THR A 142 10.79 -4.02 -19.23
CA THR A 142 9.41 -4.37 -18.90
C THR A 142 8.94 -3.67 -17.63
N VAL A 143 9.82 -3.59 -16.63
CA VAL A 143 9.54 -2.86 -15.39
C VAL A 143 9.35 -1.38 -15.69
N ARG A 144 10.22 -0.79 -16.52
CA ARG A 144 10.10 0.63 -16.93
C ARG A 144 8.79 0.89 -17.69
N LEU A 145 8.43 0.03 -18.64
CA LEU A 145 7.18 0.12 -19.41
C LEU A 145 5.93 0.03 -18.53
N ASN A 146 5.90 -0.93 -17.60
CA ASN A 146 4.78 -1.08 -16.67
C ASN A 146 4.68 0.13 -15.71
N THR A 147 5.83 0.69 -15.31
CA THR A 147 5.89 1.88 -14.45
C THR A 147 5.30 3.12 -15.13
N ILE A 148 5.58 3.33 -16.42
CA ILE A 148 4.96 4.39 -17.23
C ILE A 148 3.43 4.30 -17.21
N GLN A 149 2.87 3.09 -17.31
CA GLN A 149 1.42 2.91 -17.24
C GLN A 149 0.85 3.35 -15.89
N VAL A 150 1.50 2.98 -14.78
CA VAL A 150 1.08 3.40 -13.43
C VAL A 150 1.14 4.92 -13.30
N ILE A 151 2.26 5.55 -13.71
CA ILE A 151 2.43 7.01 -13.64
C ILE A 151 1.34 7.72 -14.43
N ARG A 152 0.99 7.23 -15.63
CA ARG A 152 -0.10 7.78 -16.45
C ARG A 152 -1.42 7.81 -15.70
N PHE A 153 -1.76 6.72 -14.99
CA PHE A 153 -3.02 6.62 -14.26
C PHE A 153 -3.06 7.52 -13.02
N ILE A 154 -1.92 7.75 -12.36
CA ILE A 154 -1.84 8.69 -11.24
C ILE A 154 -2.13 10.13 -11.70
N GLY A 155 -1.69 10.52 -12.89
CA GLY A 155 -2.25 11.68 -13.59
C GLY A 155 -1.89 13.08 -13.07
N THR A 156 -1.05 13.23 -12.03
CA THR A 156 -0.70 14.55 -11.46
C THR A 156 0.38 15.30 -12.25
N ALA A 157 0.66 16.55 -11.88
CA ALA A 157 1.74 17.33 -12.49
C ALA A 157 3.11 16.64 -12.34
N GLN A 158 3.37 16.00 -11.19
CA GLN A 158 4.59 15.23 -10.98
C GLN A 158 4.63 13.98 -11.88
N ALA A 159 3.50 13.32 -12.12
CA ALA A 159 3.43 12.23 -13.09
C ALA A 159 3.84 12.68 -14.49
N ARG A 160 3.41 13.88 -14.92
CA ARG A 160 3.85 14.45 -16.20
C ARG A 160 5.38 14.62 -16.24
N THR A 161 5.98 15.21 -15.21
CA THR A 161 7.44 15.39 -15.12
C THR A 161 8.19 14.06 -15.19
N LEU A 162 7.69 13.02 -14.51
CA LEU A 162 8.29 11.70 -14.59
C LEU A 162 8.18 11.08 -16.01
N LEU A 163 7.05 11.24 -16.68
CA LEU A 163 6.89 10.77 -18.05
C LEU A 163 7.75 11.54 -19.05
N GLU A 164 7.94 12.85 -18.85
CA GLU A 164 8.87 13.66 -19.65
C GLU A 164 10.30 13.13 -19.50
N SER A 165 10.73 12.71 -18.30
CA SER A 165 12.04 12.09 -18.12
C SER A 165 12.19 10.78 -18.91
N ALA A 166 11.11 10.00 -19.04
CA ALA A 166 11.09 8.73 -19.77
C ALA A 166 11.16 8.91 -21.31
N LEU A 167 10.98 10.13 -21.83
CA LEU A 167 11.23 10.45 -23.24
C LEU A 167 12.72 10.36 -23.62
N HIS A 168 13.60 10.33 -22.62
CA HIS A 168 15.04 10.20 -22.80
C HIS A 168 15.56 8.78 -22.49
N ASP A 169 14.67 7.80 -22.32
CA ASP A 169 15.07 6.41 -22.07
C ASP A 169 15.87 5.84 -23.25
N ALA A 170 16.82 4.96 -22.94
CA ALA A 170 17.65 4.28 -23.94
C ALA A 170 16.80 3.42 -24.89
N SER A 171 15.72 2.80 -24.38
CA SER A 171 14.82 1.97 -25.17
C SER A 171 13.83 2.81 -25.99
N PRO A 172 13.76 2.59 -27.32
CA PRO A 172 12.72 3.19 -28.15
C PRO A 172 11.30 2.85 -27.70
N ALA A 173 11.06 1.65 -27.17
CA ALA A 173 9.75 1.22 -26.70
C ALA A 173 9.30 2.04 -25.48
N VAL A 174 10.22 2.31 -24.55
CA VAL A 174 9.96 3.13 -23.36
C VAL A 174 9.67 4.57 -23.76
N ARG A 175 10.44 5.15 -24.70
CA ARG A 175 10.16 6.50 -25.23
C ARG A 175 8.79 6.59 -25.89
N GLN A 176 8.41 5.61 -26.71
CA GLN A 176 7.09 5.55 -27.34
C GLN A 176 5.96 5.45 -26.31
N ALA A 177 6.14 4.61 -25.28
CA ALA A 177 5.18 4.48 -24.19
C ALA A 177 5.01 5.80 -23.41
N ALA A 178 6.10 6.54 -23.17
CA ALA A 178 6.07 7.85 -22.53
C ALA A 178 5.29 8.89 -23.36
N VAL A 179 5.51 8.95 -24.68
CA VAL A 179 4.73 9.81 -25.59
C VAL A 179 3.23 9.48 -25.52
N ALA A 180 2.89 8.19 -25.64
CA ALA A 180 1.50 7.74 -25.57
C ALA A 180 0.86 8.06 -24.20
N ALA A 181 1.63 7.92 -23.12
CA ALA A 181 1.16 8.26 -21.78
C ALA A 181 0.89 9.76 -21.62
N LEU A 182 1.80 10.62 -22.07
CA LEU A 182 1.64 12.08 -22.04
C LEU A 182 0.42 12.56 -22.85
N GLN A 183 0.20 11.95 -24.02
CA GLN A 183 -1.00 12.21 -24.82
C GLN A 183 -2.28 11.81 -24.07
N GLY A 184 -2.27 10.62 -23.44
CA GLY A 184 -3.41 10.12 -22.66
C GLY A 184 -3.74 10.93 -21.40
N MET A 185 -2.75 11.58 -20.76
CA MET A 185 -2.99 12.43 -19.59
C MET A 185 -3.79 13.70 -19.90
N SER A 186 -3.77 14.17 -21.15
CA SER A 186 -4.36 15.46 -21.52
C SER A 186 -5.90 15.42 -21.60
N VAL A 187 -6.50 14.22 -21.54
CA VAL A 187 -7.95 14.03 -21.74
C VAL A 187 -8.73 14.05 -20.42
N VAL A 188 -8.07 13.90 -19.26
CA VAL A 188 -8.76 13.68 -17.97
C VAL A 188 -8.96 14.97 -17.16
N ASN A 189 -8.37 16.10 -17.57
CA ASN A 189 -8.37 17.37 -16.80
C ASN A 189 -9.12 18.54 -17.45
N THR A 190 -10.00 18.32 -18.43
CA THR A 190 -10.96 19.36 -18.84
C THR A 190 -12.25 19.19 -18.04
N PRO A 191 -12.58 20.06 -17.06
CA PRO A 191 -13.92 20.09 -16.50
C PRO A 191 -14.93 20.37 -17.64
N PRO A 192 -16.13 19.76 -17.62
CA PRO A 192 -17.14 20.01 -18.64
C PRO A 192 -17.54 21.50 -18.66
N PRO A 193 -17.96 22.03 -19.83
CA PRO A 193 -18.35 23.44 -19.99
C PRO A 193 -19.56 23.81 -19.13
#